data_AF-W6YCP0-F1
#
_entry.id   AF-W6YCP0-F1
#
_cell.length_a   1.000
_cell.length_b   1.000
_cell.length_c   1.000
_cell.angle_alpha   90.00
_cell.angle_beta   90.00
_cell.angle_gamma   90.00
#
_symmetry.space_group_name_H-M   'P 1'
#
loop_
_entity.id
_entity.type
_entity.pdbx_description
1 polymer ?
#
loop_
_entity_poly.entity_id
_entity_poly.type
_entity_poly.pdbx_seq_one_letter_code
_entity_poly.pdbx_strand_id
1 'polypeptide(L)'
;KRYVTINPGAANSDDRLWPNGKITYCFESKATKELFFEDLLEARKLWENSGLGSGFDWEEKDESCNNNANRPNFLLITKSDGLSCTVGIPPLNKMSGDPENRGPLMRLTADLDIGKQNLVANFAHQMGVSIPSCLHAWGLHHEHQNPAFWSSDYAAAGGNVFGSSNFKCQNLKDYASVAATLTADQMKKACTSRAFAKAHRFSAAEYLPFADSTAYRASKSVTEPDWDSIMIYDSGMGSVLTKPNGDQIKQVLAPSQRDVEGLKLLYGISPKSKFNPLGSKSNSKRNKFNDIRKKERDSGC
;
A
#
# COMPACT_ATOMS: atom_id res chain seq x y z
N LYS A 1 10.76 3.52 -11.38
CA LYS A 1 9.46 3.15 -10.74
C LYS A 1 9.61 3.34 -9.24
N ARG A 2 9.34 4.53 -8.68
CA ARG A 2 9.68 4.90 -7.27
C ARG A 2 9.19 3.86 -6.25
N TYR A 3 7.91 3.57 -6.37
CA TYR A 3 7.07 2.71 -5.52
C TYR A 3 7.61 1.29 -5.37
N VAL A 4 7.47 0.74 -4.16
CA VAL A 4 7.60 -0.70 -3.91
C VAL A 4 6.27 -1.36 -4.21
N THR A 5 6.23 -2.25 -5.19
CA THR A 5 5.03 -3.01 -5.56
C THR A 5 5.31 -4.51 -5.49
N ILE A 6 4.27 -5.36 -5.50
CA ILE A 6 4.44 -6.78 -5.82
C ILE A 6 5.07 -6.94 -7.21
N ASN A 7 5.69 -8.09 -7.46
CA ASN A 7 6.09 -8.51 -8.80
C ASN A 7 5.03 -9.47 -9.38
N PRO A 8 3.96 -8.98 -10.02
CA PRO A 8 2.86 -9.84 -10.40
C PRO A 8 3.27 -10.79 -11.52
N GLY A 9 2.86 -12.05 -11.37
CA GLY A 9 3.08 -13.13 -12.31
C GLY A 9 1.82 -13.93 -12.63
N ALA A 10 2.00 -15.12 -13.18
CA ALA A 10 0.91 -15.98 -13.66
C ALA A 10 1.02 -17.45 -13.18
N ALA A 11 2.13 -17.83 -12.54
CA ALA A 11 2.29 -19.15 -11.95
C ALA A 11 1.63 -19.21 -10.56
N ASN A 12 1.38 -20.43 -10.08
CA ASN A 12 0.78 -20.68 -8.77
C ASN A 12 1.65 -20.20 -7.58
N SER A 13 2.92 -19.90 -7.85
CA SER A 13 3.92 -19.33 -6.93
C SER A 13 3.88 -17.81 -6.80
N ASP A 14 3.18 -17.13 -7.71
CA ASP A 14 3.33 -15.70 -7.93
C ASP A 14 2.21 -14.92 -7.25
N ASP A 15 2.54 -13.75 -6.70
CA ASP A 15 1.53 -12.75 -6.35
C ASP A 15 0.83 -12.27 -7.63
N ARG A 16 -0.46 -11.92 -7.52
CA ARG A 16 -1.32 -11.53 -8.64
C ARG A 16 -2.01 -10.20 -8.37
N LEU A 17 -2.29 -9.46 -9.44
CA LEU A 17 -3.14 -8.27 -9.37
C LEU A 17 -4.62 -8.67 -9.43
N TRP A 18 -5.48 -7.82 -8.88
CA TRP A 18 -6.92 -7.95 -9.06
C TRP A 18 -7.31 -7.70 -10.52
N PRO A 19 -8.21 -8.51 -11.11
CA PRO A 19 -8.62 -8.31 -12.50
C PRO A 19 -9.15 -6.88 -12.75
N ASN A 20 -8.51 -6.16 -13.69
CA ASN A 20 -8.88 -4.79 -14.07
C ASN A 20 -8.94 -3.77 -12.91
N GLY A 21 -8.17 -3.98 -11.82
CA GLY A 21 -8.23 -3.12 -10.64
C GLY A 21 -9.49 -3.32 -9.78
N LYS A 22 -10.35 -4.28 -10.12
CA LYS A 22 -11.62 -4.53 -9.42
C LYS A 22 -11.44 -5.52 -8.28
N ILE A 23 -11.68 -5.10 -7.04
CA ILE A 23 -11.63 -5.98 -5.86
C ILE A 23 -13.03 -6.46 -5.53
N THR A 24 -13.25 -7.77 -5.69
CA THR A 24 -14.42 -8.42 -5.10
C THR A 24 -14.15 -8.67 -3.62
N TYR A 25 -15.06 -8.25 -2.74
CA TYR A 25 -14.86 -8.33 -1.29
C TYR A 25 -16.10 -8.88 -0.57
N CYS A 26 -15.92 -9.23 0.70
CA CYS A 26 -17.02 -9.48 1.61
C CYS A 26 -16.60 -9.34 3.08
N PHE A 27 -17.54 -8.92 3.91
CA PHE A 27 -17.41 -8.96 5.37
C PHE A 27 -17.64 -10.37 5.92
N GLU A 28 -16.96 -10.73 7.00
CA GLU A 28 -17.22 -11.98 7.73
C GLU A 28 -18.64 -12.08 8.32
N SER A 29 -19.26 -10.93 8.60
CA SER A 29 -20.57 -10.84 9.22
C SER A 29 -21.24 -9.49 8.94
N LYS A 30 -22.57 -9.44 9.10
CA LYS A 30 -23.35 -8.19 9.05
C LYS A 30 -22.89 -7.19 10.12
N ALA A 31 -22.52 -7.66 11.32
CA ALA A 31 -22.02 -6.79 12.38
C ALA A 31 -20.67 -6.14 12.02
N THR A 32 -19.80 -6.88 11.33
CA THR A 32 -18.51 -6.36 10.82
C THR A 32 -18.72 -5.35 9.70
N LYS A 33 -19.74 -5.54 8.85
CA LYS A 33 -20.21 -4.53 7.90
C LYS A 33 -20.71 -3.28 8.63
N GLU A 34 -21.70 -3.42 9.51
CA GLU A 34 -22.30 -2.31 10.26
C GLU A 34 -21.30 -1.50 11.09
N LEU A 35 -20.29 -2.17 11.66
CA LEU A 35 -19.25 -1.51 12.46
C LEU A 35 -18.34 -0.60 11.64
N PHE A 36 -18.03 -0.99 10.41
CA PHE A 36 -17.00 -0.29 9.63
C PHE A 36 -17.60 0.54 8.47
N PHE A 37 -18.60 0.03 7.72
CA PHE A 37 -18.96 0.40 6.34
C PHE A 37 -18.98 1.90 5.97
N GLU A 38 -19.32 2.82 6.87
CA GLU A 38 -19.30 4.25 6.58
C GLU A 38 -17.86 4.83 6.52
N ASP A 39 -17.00 4.50 7.48
CA ASP A 39 -15.58 4.93 7.48
C ASP A 39 -14.83 4.42 6.24
N LEU A 40 -15.33 3.32 5.69
CA LEU A 40 -14.82 2.60 4.52
C LEU A 40 -15.15 3.32 3.21
N LEU A 41 -16.29 4.02 3.18
CA LEU A 41 -16.66 4.94 2.11
C LEU A 41 -15.90 6.26 2.24
N GLU A 42 -15.65 6.76 3.46
CA GLU A 42 -14.80 7.95 3.66
C GLU A 42 -13.34 7.72 3.25
N ALA A 43 -12.76 6.58 3.60
CA ALA A 43 -11.42 6.19 3.14
C ALA A 43 -11.30 6.12 1.60
N ARG A 44 -12.39 5.73 0.91
CA ARG A 44 -12.47 5.77 -0.55
C ARG A 44 -12.46 7.21 -1.09
N LYS A 45 -13.22 8.13 -0.48
CA LYS A 45 -13.28 9.53 -0.93
C LYS A 45 -11.90 10.21 -0.88
N LEU A 46 -11.05 9.91 0.11
CA LEU A 46 -9.69 10.46 0.19
C LEU A 46 -8.88 10.20 -1.09
N TRP A 47 -8.97 8.99 -1.64
CA TRP A 47 -8.30 8.59 -2.86
C TRP A 47 -8.92 9.13 -4.15
N GLU A 48 -10.24 9.22 -4.19
CA GLU A 48 -10.96 9.86 -5.30
C GLU A 48 -10.58 11.35 -5.37
N ASN A 49 -10.49 12.02 -4.21
CA ASN A 49 -10.01 13.39 -4.05
C ASN A 49 -8.52 13.54 -4.41
N SER A 50 -7.66 12.56 -4.07
CA SER A 50 -6.29 12.48 -4.58
C SER A 50 -6.20 12.13 -6.07
N GLY A 51 -7.33 11.94 -6.76
CA GLY A 51 -7.39 11.86 -8.22
C GLY A 51 -7.21 10.46 -8.79
N LEU A 52 -7.52 9.39 -8.04
CA LEU A 52 -7.42 8.01 -8.56
C LEU A 52 -8.29 7.80 -9.81
N GLY A 53 -9.56 8.22 -9.75
CA GLY A 53 -10.50 8.15 -10.88
C GLY A 53 -10.94 6.73 -11.25
N SER A 54 -11.59 6.60 -12.42
CA SER A 54 -12.20 5.35 -12.90
C SER A 54 -11.18 4.23 -13.20
N GLY A 55 -11.54 2.97 -12.92
CA GLY A 55 -10.72 1.79 -13.18
C GLY A 55 -10.18 1.11 -11.91
N PHE A 56 -10.70 1.52 -10.76
CA PHE A 56 -10.39 1.03 -9.43
C PHE A 56 -11.70 0.97 -8.67
N ASP A 57 -12.30 -0.22 -8.63
CA ASP A 57 -13.69 -0.42 -8.23
C ASP A 57 -13.81 -1.60 -7.29
N TRP A 58 -14.78 -1.59 -6.38
CA TRP A 58 -15.02 -2.71 -5.48
C TRP A 58 -16.46 -3.19 -5.59
N GLU A 59 -16.62 -4.50 -5.40
CA GLU A 59 -17.88 -5.21 -5.55
C GLU A 59 -18.08 -6.11 -4.34
N GLU A 60 -19.08 -5.79 -3.55
CA GLU A 60 -19.48 -6.63 -2.43
C GLU A 60 -20.14 -7.90 -2.96
N LYS A 61 -19.91 -9.03 -2.29
CA LYS A 61 -20.67 -10.26 -2.50
C LYS A 61 -21.71 -10.41 -1.41
N ASP A 62 -22.98 -10.52 -1.82
CA ASP A 62 -24.09 -10.45 -0.87
C ASP A 62 -24.12 -11.60 0.15
N GLU A 63 -23.81 -12.86 -0.23
CA GLU A 63 -24.09 -14.02 0.66
C GLU A 63 -23.04 -15.16 0.70
N SER A 64 -22.05 -15.21 -0.20
CA SER A 64 -21.24 -16.44 -0.39
C SER A 64 -19.97 -16.57 0.47
N CYS A 65 -19.85 -15.81 1.55
CA CYS A 65 -18.54 -15.47 2.14
C CYS A 65 -17.99 -16.56 3.07
N ASN A 66 -18.89 -17.42 3.56
CA ASN A 66 -18.58 -18.64 4.32
C ASN A 66 -18.13 -19.81 3.41
N ASN A 67 -18.18 -19.67 2.09
CA ASN A 67 -17.72 -20.71 1.18
C ASN A 67 -16.18 -20.71 1.06
N ASN A 68 -15.56 -21.56 1.86
CA ASN A 68 -14.12 -21.82 1.88
C ASN A 68 -13.49 -22.10 0.50
N ALA A 69 -14.20 -22.72 -0.44
CA ALA A 69 -13.67 -23.01 -1.77
C ALA A 69 -13.51 -21.75 -2.64
N ASN A 70 -14.27 -20.69 -2.34
CA ASN A 70 -14.25 -19.43 -3.09
C ASN A 70 -13.31 -18.37 -2.49
N ARG A 71 -12.73 -18.60 -1.29
CA ARG A 71 -11.86 -17.63 -0.59
C ARG A 71 -10.68 -17.08 -1.42
N PRO A 72 -10.06 -17.82 -2.37
CA PRO A 72 -9.03 -17.25 -3.25
C PRO A 72 -9.49 -16.09 -4.16
N ASN A 73 -10.80 -15.94 -4.35
CA ASN A 73 -11.41 -15.06 -5.36
C ASN A 73 -12.08 -13.81 -4.78
N PHE A 74 -11.96 -13.55 -3.48
CA PHE A 74 -12.47 -12.33 -2.84
C PHE A 74 -11.66 -11.97 -1.60
N LEU A 75 -11.68 -10.68 -1.25
CA LEU A 75 -11.07 -10.17 -0.04
C LEU A 75 -12.04 -10.33 1.14
N LEU A 76 -11.69 -11.19 2.09
CA LEU A 76 -12.45 -11.29 3.34
C LEU A 76 -12.04 -10.14 4.28
N ILE A 77 -13.03 -9.49 4.87
CA ILE A 77 -12.86 -8.38 5.82
C ILE A 77 -13.35 -8.84 7.19
N THR A 78 -12.44 -8.85 8.16
CA THR A 78 -12.67 -9.36 9.51
C THR A 78 -12.36 -8.32 10.59
N LYS A 79 -13.11 -8.33 11.68
CA LYS A 79 -12.73 -7.64 12.92
C LYS A 79 -11.58 -8.40 13.60
N SER A 80 -10.66 -7.69 14.23
CA SER A 80 -9.53 -8.21 15.00
C SER A 80 -8.93 -7.13 15.89
N ASP A 81 -8.02 -7.50 16.78
CA ASP A 81 -7.34 -6.57 17.71
C ASP A 81 -6.18 -5.79 17.07
N GLY A 82 -6.14 -5.69 15.73
CA GLY A 82 -5.08 -5.01 15.01
C GLY A 82 -5.42 -4.71 13.55
N LEU A 83 -4.47 -4.11 12.83
CA LEU A 83 -4.57 -3.76 11.42
C LEU A 83 -3.59 -4.58 10.59
N SER A 84 -4.07 -5.34 9.62
CA SER A 84 -3.22 -5.95 8.60
C SER A 84 -4.00 -6.22 7.32
N CYS A 85 -3.30 -6.18 6.18
CA CYS A 85 -3.86 -6.63 4.92
C CYS A 85 -2.88 -7.43 4.08
N THR A 86 -3.43 -8.38 3.34
CA THR A 86 -2.73 -9.13 2.31
C THR A 86 -2.27 -8.21 1.18
N VAL A 87 -1.08 -8.46 0.63
CA VAL A 87 -0.57 -7.70 -0.52
C VAL A 87 -0.95 -8.40 -1.82
N GLY A 88 -1.64 -7.71 -2.73
CA GLY A 88 -2.17 -8.31 -3.95
C GLY A 88 -3.26 -9.35 -3.68
N ILE A 89 -3.41 -10.26 -4.64
CA ILE A 89 -3.93 -11.60 -4.43
C ILE A 89 -2.69 -12.52 -4.26
N PRO A 90 -2.56 -13.28 -3.15
CA PRO A 90 -1.35 -14.07 -2.93
C PRO A 90 -1.20 -15.26 -3.91
N PRO A 91 -0.05 -15.94 -3.86
CA PRO A 91 0.19 -17.20 -4.55
C PRO A 91 -0.83 -18.27 -4.16
N LEU A 92 -1.35 -18.99 -5.14
CA LEU A 92 -2.31 -20.08 -4.91
C LEU A 92 -1.73 -21.20 -4.04
N ASN A 93 -0.42 -21.48 -4.16
CA ASN A 93 0.22 -22.50 -3.32
C ASN A 93 0.24 -22.11 -1.81
N LYS A 94 0.34 -20.81 -1.50
CA LYS A 94 0.28 -20.28 -0.12
C LYS A 94 -1.16 -20.20 0.43
N MET A 95 -2.19 -20.42 -0.40
CA MET A 95 -3.59 -20.49 0.02
C MET A 95 -4.07 -21.91 0.37
N SER A 96 -3.19 -22.91 0.33
CA SER A 96 -3.55 -24.30 0.66
C SER A 96 -3.44 -24.55 2.18
N GLY A 97 -4.39 -25.31 2.73
CA GLY A 97 -4.40 -25.67 4.16
C GLY A 97 -5.35 -24.83 5.02
N ASP A 98 -4.77 -24.01 5.92
CA ASP A 98 -5.43 -23.27 7.00
C ASP A 98 -6.53 -22.31 6.49
N PRO A 99 -7.79 -22.38 7.01
CA PRO A 99 -8.88 -21.46 6.67
C PRO A 99 -8.54 -19.96 6.70
N GLU A 100 -7.66 -19.50 7.60
CA GLU A 100 -7.25 -18.09 7.64
C GLU A 100 -6.44 -17.70 6.40
N ASN A 101 -5.62 -18.63 5.90
CA ASN A 101 -4.70 -18.41 4.78
C ASN A 101 -5.33 -18.68 3.40
N ARG A 102 -6.58 -19.15 3.31
CA ARG A 102 -7.26 -19.58 2.06
C ARG A 102 -7.55 -18.49 1.02
N GLY A 103 -7.08 -17.27 1.21
CA GLY A 103 -7.23 -16.20 0.22
C GLY A 103 -6.89 -14.82 0.77
N PRO A 104 -7.08 -13.76 -0.03
CA PRO A 104 -6.91 -12.39 0.42
C PRO A 104 -7.71 -12.13 1.70
N LEU A 105 -7.06 -11.54 2.69
CA LEU A 105 -7.61 -11.25 4.00
C LEU A 105 -7.20 -9.84 4.46
N MET A 106 -8.14 -9.17 5.10
CA MET A 106 -7.97 -7.88 5.75
C MET A 106 -8.56 -7.92 7.15
N ARG A 107 -7.79 -7.43 8.11
CA ARG A 107 -8.04 -7.46 9.55
C ARG A 107 -8.09 -6.05 10.11
N LEU A 108 -9.17 -5.75 10.83
CA LEU A 108 -9.56 -4.40 11.21
C LEU A 108 -9.90 -4.27 12.68
N THR A 109 -9.53 -3.13 13.25
CA THR A 109 -9.93 -2.74 14.60
C THR A 109 -10.65 -1.39 14.57
N ALA A 110 -11.57 -1.21 15.50
CA ALA A 110 -12.16 0.09 15.82
C ALA A 110 -11.35 0.85 16.89
N ASP A 111 -10.26 0.26 17.38
CA ASP A 111 -9.37 0.83 18.37
C ASP A 111 -8.57 2.01 17.79
N LEU A 112 -8.72 3.18 18.42
CA LEU A 112 -8.04 4.41 18.03
C LEU A 112 -6.60 4.49 18.53
N ASP A 113 -6.16 3.65 19.48
CA ASP A 113 -4.78 3.67 19.97
C ASP A 113 -3.80 2.89 19.07
N ILE A 114 -4.32 2.23 18.03
CA ILE A 114 -3.56 1.39 17.09
C ILE A 114 -3.23 2.17 15.80
N GLY A 115 -2.00 2.01 15.30
CA GLY A 115 -1.56 2.57 14.01
C GLY A 115 -1.48 4.11 13.97
N LYS A 116 -2.18 4.72 13.01
CA LYS A 116 -2.21 6.17 12.73
C LYS A 116 -3.05 7.00 13.71
N GLN A 117 -3.51 6.45 14.84
CA GLN A 117 -4.26 7.17 15.88
C GLN A 117 -5.48 7.98 15.40
N ASN A 118 -6.02 7.61 14.24
CA ASN A 118 -7.13 8.24 13.57
C ASN A 118 -7.78 7.16 12.71
N LEU A 119 -9.06 6.87 12.92
CA LEU A 119 -9.72 5.72 12.30
C LEU A 119 -9.67 5.78 10.77
N VAL A 120 -10.03 6.94 10.19
CA VAL A 120 -10.08 7.14 8.74
C VAL A 120 -8.68 7.06 8.12
N ALA A 121 -7.65 7.61 8.77
CA ALA A 121 -6.27 7.56 8.28
C ALA A 121 -5.62 6.19 8.49
N ASN A 122 -5.98 5.46 9.54
CA ASN A 122 -5.68 4.03 9.65
C ASN A 122 -6.28 3.28 8.46
N PHE A 123 -7.57 3.50 8.23
CA PHE A 123 -8.38 2.93 7.16
C PHE A 123 -8.01 3.43 5.77
N ALA A 124 -7.11 4.42 5.66
CA ALA A 124 -6.52 4.88 4.42
C ALA A 124 -5.05 4.44 4.25
N HIS A 125 -4.26 4.37 5.34
CA HIS A 125 -2.81 4.14 5.31
C HIS A 125 -2.41 2.87 4.59
N GLN A 126 -2.90 1.73 5.04
CA GLN A 126 -2.59 0.51 4.31
C GLN A 126 -3.47 0.38 3.05
N MET A 127 -4.28 1.39 2.58
CA MET A 127 -5.49 1.36 1.66
C MET A 127 -5.40 1.91 0.24
N GLY A 128 -6.14 1.31 -0.71
CA GLY A 128 -6.62 1.93 -1.95
C GLY A 128 -8.08 1.54 -2.32
N VAL A 129 -8.92 2.56 -2.56
CA VAL A 129 -10.32 2.63 -3.07
C VAL A 129 -11.18 1.37 -3.09
N SER A 130 -11.46 0.81 -1.92
CA SER A 130 -12.75 0.90 -1.21
C SER A 130 -12.62 -0.04 -0.01
N ILE A 131 -12.91 0.39 1.22
CA ILE A 131 -13.26 -0.55 2.31
C ILE A 131 -12.16 -1.54 2.81
N PRO A 132 -11.56 -1.23 3.97
CA PRO A 132 -10.44 -0.32 4.20
C PRO A 132 -9.08 -1.04 3.97
N SER A 133 -8.12 -0.90 4.89
CA SER A 133 -6.77 -0.56 4.51
C SER A 133 -5.92 -1.64 3.82
N CYS A 134 -6.07 -1.68 2.49
CA CYS A 134 -5.32 -2.46 1.48
C CYS A 134 -4.88 -1.80 0.11
N LEU A 135 -4.04 -0.75 0.05
CA LEU A 135 -3.11 -0.45 -1.06
C LEU A 135 -2.15 -1.63 -1.22
N HIS A 136 -1.85 -2.28 -0.09
CA HIS A 136 -1.44 -3.68 -0.03
C HIS A 136 -2.28 -4.56 -0.97
N ALA A 137 -3.61 -4.71 -0.83
CA ALA A 137 -4.39 -5.60 -1.71
C ALA A 137 -4.30 -5.23 -3.19
N TRP A 138 -4.10 -3.97 -3.56
CA TRP A 138 -3.79 -3.64 -4.95
C TRP A 138 -2.35 -3.89 -5.38
N GLY A 139 -1.42 -4.02 -4.43
CA GLY A 139 -0.08 -4.52 -4.67
C GLY A 139 1.03 -3.51 -4.37
N LEU A 140 0.79 -2.44 -3.61
CA LEU A 140 1.85 -1.56 -3.10
C LEU A 140 2.31 -2.03 -1.71
N HIS A 141 3.62 -2.02 -1.45
CA HIS A 141 4.21 -2.23 -0.14
C HIS A 141 4.56 -0.88 0.51
N HIS A 142 5.02 -0.89 1.76
CA HIS A 142 5.45 0.35 2.42
C HIS A 142 6.63 1.01 1.70
N GLU A 143 6.57 2.33 1.53
CA GLU A 143 7.58 3.11 0.78
C GLU A 143 8.97 2.98 1.41
N HIS A 144 9.05 2.96 2.76
CA HIS A 144 10.33 2.78 3.46
C HIS A 144 10.96 1.40 3.26
N GLN A 145 10.22 0.38 2.80
CA GLN A 145 10.79 -0.96 2.55
C GLN A 145 11.55 -1.06 1.22
N ASN A 146 11.67 0.03 0.44
CA ASN A 146 12.47 0.06 -0.79
C ASN A 146 13.96 -0.12 -0.48
N PRO A 147 14.62 -1.18 -0.97
CA PRO A 147 16.02 -1.44 -0.63
C PRO A 147 16.99 -0.37 -1.13
N ALA A 148 16.64 0.39 -2.16
CA ALA A 148 17.46 1.50 -2.67
C ALA A 148 17.59 2.66 -1.66
N PHE A 149 16.79 2.69 -0.59
CA PHE A 149 16.89 3.68 0.47
C PHE A 149 17.80 3.25 1.62
N TRP A 150 18.11 1.96 1.75
CA TRP A 150 18.81 1.39 2.91
C TRP A 150 20.30 1.14 2.68
N SER A 151 21.13 1.40 3.69
CA SER A 151 22.58 1.18 3.61
C SER A 151 22.96 -0.29 3.40
N SER A 152 24.21 -0.51 3.00
CA SER A 152 24.78 -1.83 2.67
C SER A 152 24.63 -2.88 3.78
N ASP A 153 24.53 -2.45 5.04
CA ASP A 153 24.35 -3.32 6.20
C ASP A 153 22.95 -3.98 6.25
N TYR A 154 21.99 -3.43 5.51
CA TYR A 154 20.57 -3.81 5.48
C TYR A 154 20.12 -4.27 4.08
N ALA A 155 20.69 -3.70 3.02
CA ALA A 155 20.32 -3.99 1.64
C ALA A 155 21.53 -3.92 0.69
N ALA A 156 21.66 -4.93 -0.18
CA ALA A 156 22.69 -4.98 -1.21
C ALA A 156 22.63 -3.82 -2.26
N ALA A 157 21.55 -3.04 -2.26
CA ALA A 157 21.41 -1.85 -3.10
C ALA A 157 22.23 -0.64 -2.60
N GLY A 158 22.64 -0.60 -1.33
CA GLY A 158 23.59 0.39 -0.81
C GLY A 158 23.09 1.85 -0.83
N GLY A 159 21.83 2.08 -0.46
CA GLY A 159 21.26 3.41 -0.30
C GLY A 159 21.84 4.20 0.89
N ASN A 160 21.38 5.44 1.07
CA ASN A 160 21.91 6.37 2.07
C ASN A 160 20.84 7.08 2.92
N VAL A 161 19.57 6.68 2.82
CA VAL A 161 18.46 7.31 3.56
C VAL A 161 18.25 6.64 4.91
N PHE A 162 18.24 5.32 4.97
CA PHE A 162 17.97 4.54 6.18
C PHE A 162 19.17 3.67 6.57
N GLY A 163 19.49 3.67 7.86
CA GLY A 163 20.55 2.85 8.44
C GLY A 163 20.60 3.00 9.96
N SER A 164 21.72 2.63 10.58
CA SER A 164 21.89 2.64 12.05
C SER A 164 21.76 4.04 12.69
N SER A 165 21.96 5.11 11.91
CA SER A 165 21.79 6.49 12.35
C SER A 165 20.33 6.87 12.65
N ASN A 166 19.36 6.34 11.90
CA ASN A 166 17.95 6.75 11.95
C ASN A 166 16.92 5.60 12.01
N PHE A 167 17.34 4.33 11.93
CA PHE A 167 16.54 3.18 12.34
C PHE A 167 17.01 2.66 13.70
N LYS A 168 16.17 2.83 14.72
CA LYS A 168 16.42 2.46 16.13
C LYS A 168 15.64 1.19 16.47
N CYS A 169 16.16 0.06 16.00
CA CYS A 169 15.61 -1.27 16.25
C CYS A 169 15.32 -1.56 17.74
N GLN A 170 16.16 -1.02 18.64
CA GLN A 170 16.00 -1.16 20.09
C GLN A 170 14.81 -0.40 20.69
N ASN A 171 14.18 0.50 19.93
CA ASN A 171 12.99 1.24 20.35
C ASN A 171 11.68 0.50 19.99
N LEU A 172 11.77 -0.68 19.36
CA LEU A 172 10.62 -1.54 19.08
C LEU A 172 10.05 -2.14 20.37
N LYS A 173 8.72 -2.17 20.51
CA LYS A 173 8.02 -2.61 21.73
C LYS A 173 8.37 -4.05 22.17
N ASP A 174 8.66 -4.92 21.20
CA ASP A 174 9.03 -6.33 21.38
C ASP A 174 10.56 -6.57 21.35
N TYR A 175 11.39 -5.52 21.28
CA TYR A 175 12.85 -5.69 21.28
C TYR A 175 13.34 -6.43 22.53
N ALA A 176 12.87 -6.05 23.71
CA ALA A 176 13.32 -6.63 24.97
C ALA A 176 12.94 -8.12 25.11
N SER A 177 11.75 -8.51 24.66
CA SER A 177 11.31 -9.92 24.70
C SER A 177 12.06 -10.78 23.69
N VAL A 178 12.32 -10.28 22.48
CA VAL A 178 13.11 -10.99 21.47
C VAL A 178 14.58 -11.07 21.88
N ALA A 179 15.16 -9.99 22.41
CA ALA A 179 16.54 -9.96 22.90
C ALA A 179 16.81 -10.91 24.07
N ALA A 180 15.81 -11.21 24.90
CA ALA A 180 15.93 -12.23 25.94
C ALA A 180 16.07 -13.68 25.39
N THR A 181 15.75 -13.89 24.11
CA THR A 181 15.77 -15.23 23.46
C THR A 181 16.92 -15.44 22.47
N LEU A 182 17.68 -14.39 22.14
CA LEU A 182 18.68 -14.37 21.08
C LEU A 182 20.04 -13.87 21.58
N THR A 183 21.13 -14.38 21.00
CA THR A 183 22.48 -13.84 21.24
C THR A 183 22.62 -12.42 20.65
N ALA A 184 23.65 -11.68 21.07
CA ALA A 184 23.91 -10.33 20.54
C ALA A 184 24.07 -10.32 19.00
N ASP A 185 24.75 -11.32 18.42
CA ASP A 185 24.88 -11.46 16.96
C ASP A 185 23.57 -11.80 16.27
N GLN A 186 22.75 -12.65 16.90
CA GLN A 186 21.40 -12.95 16.41
C GLN A 186 20.49 -11.72 16.48
N MET A 187 20.58 -10.89 17.53
CA MET A 187 19.86 -9.62 17.61
C MET A 187 20.33 -8.61 16.58
N LYS A 188 21.64 -8.49 16.35
CA LYS A 188 22.17 -7.68 15.24
C LYS A 188 21.57 -8.13 13.91
N LYS A 189 21.52 -9.44 13.65
CA LYS A 189 20.91 -10.01 12.45
C LYS A 189 19.39 -9.82 12.39
N ALA A 190 18.68 -9.87 13.52
CA ALA A 190 17.24 -9.58 13.61
C ALA A 190 16.95 -8.10 13.34
N CYS A 191 17.89 -7.21 13.68
CA CYS A 191 17.82 -5.78 13.39
C CYS A 191 18.30 -5.36 11.99
N THR A 192 18.84 -6.26 11.16
CA THR A 192 19.28 -5.93 9.79
C THR A 192 18.69 -6.82 8.70
N SER A 193 18.28 -8.05 9.01
CA SER A 193 17.74 -9.01 8.05
C SER A 193 16.24 -9.23 8.25
N ARG A 194 15.43 -8.73 7.31
CA ARG A 194 13.96 -8.91 7.32
C ARG A 194 13.55 -10.38 7.43
N ALA A 195 14.24 -11.27 6.72
CA ALA A 195 13.96 -12.70 6.74
C ALA A 195 14.22 -13.32 8.13
N PHE A 196 15.30 -12.91 8.80
CA PHE A 196 15.61 -13.37 10.15
C PHE A 196 14.62 -12.82 11.19
N ALA A 197 14.27 -11.53 11.10
CA ALA A 197 13.25 -10.92 11.94
C ALA A 197 11.90 -11.66 11.83
N LYS A 198 11.47 -12.02 10.60
CA LYS A 198 10.26 -12.83 10.36
C LYS A 198 10.33 -14.21 10.99
N ALA A 199 11.45 -14.91 10.87
CA ALA A 199 11.64 -16.24 11.46
C ALA A 199 11.48 -16.22 13.00
N HIS A 200 11.84 -15.11 13.64
CA HIS A 200 11.71 -14.89 15.09
C HIS A 200 10.46 -14.09 15.50
N ARG A 201 9.50 -13.86 14.57
CA ARG A 201 8.26 -13.07 14.79
C ARG A 201 8.51 -11.65 15.34
N PHE A 202 9.67 -11.07 15.05
CA PHE A 202 10.11 -9.78 15.56
C PHE A 202 9.63 -8.63 14.67
N SER A 203 9.04 -7.60 15.27
CA SER A 203 8.39 -6.48 14.56
C SER A 203 9.31 -5.65 13.66
N ALA A 204 10.65 -5.75 13.82
CA ALA A 204 11.61 -5.19 12.87
C ALA A 204 11.38 -5.66 11.42
N ALA A 205 10.77 -6.84 11.25
CA ALA A 205 10.33 -7.34 9.95
C ALA A 205 9.44 -6.36 9.17
N GLU A 206 8.71 -5.46 9.82
CA GLU A 206 7.83 -4.49 9.14
C GLU A 206 8.51 -3.16 8.81
N TYR A 207 9.69 -2.91 9.39
CA TYR A 207 10.54 -1.77 9.04
C TYR A 207 11.59 -2.13 8.00
N LEU A 208 12.18 -3.32 8.08
CA LEU A 208 13.33 -3.71 7.27
C LEU A 208 13.01 -3.86 5.77
N PRO A 209 13.99 -3.59 4.88
CA PRO A 209 13.79 -3.63 3.44
C PRO A 209 13.55 -5.05 2.92
N PHE A 210 12.97 -5.14 1.71
CA PHE A 210 12.89 -6.42 1.00
C PHE A 210 14.25 -6.85 0.43
N ALA A 211 14.78 -8.00 0.85
CA ALA A 211 16.03 -8.51 0.30
C ALA A 211 15.87 -9.24 -1.07
N ASP A 212 14.68 -9.76 -1.37
CA ASP A 212 14.43 -10.67 -2.49
C ASP A 212 13.68 -9.99 -3.64
N SER A 213 14.40 -9.65 -4.72
CA SER A 213 13.83 -8.97 -5.89
C SER A 213 12.88 -9.81 -6.75
N THR A 214 12.61 -11.07 -6.40
CA THR A 214 11.60 -11.89 -7.10
C THR A 214 10.18 -11.56 -6.62
N ALA A 215 10.00 -11.16 -5.36
CA ALA A 215 8.69 -10.90 -4.76
C ALA A 215 8.18 -9.46 -4.96
N TYR A 216 9.06 -8.49 -5.23
CA TYR A 216 8.70 -7.06 -5.36
C TYR A 216 9.33 -6.39 -6.59
N ARG A 217 8.79 -5.24 -6.97
CA ARG A 217 9.36 -4.28 -7.94
C ARG A 217 9.57 -2.94 -7.23
N ALA A 218 10.76 -2.37 -7.33
CA ALA A 218 11.05 -1.01 -6.85
C ALA A 218 12.07 -0.31 -7.76
N SER A 219 12.25 1.01 -7.58
CA SER A 219 13.25 1.76 -8.35
C SER A 219 14.63 1.54 -7.74
N LYS A 220 15.58 1.12 -8.58
CA LYS A 220 17.01 1.23 -8.29
C LYS A 220 17.55 2.65 -8.47
N SER A 221 16.73 3.56 -8.99
CA SER A 221 17.11 4.90 -9.48
C SER A 221 16.56 6.06 -8.66
N VAL A 222 15.91 5.79 -7.52
CA VAL A 222 15.34 6.83 -6.68
C VAL A 222 16.08 6.83 -5.35
N THR A 223 16.50 8.02 -4.94
CA THR A 223 17.40 8.25 -3.81
C THR A 223 16.67 8.63 -2.53
N GLU A 224 15.35 8.85 -2.56
CA GLU A 224 14.55 9.24 -1.40
C GLU A 224 13.14 8.62 -1.42
N PRO A 225 12.54 8.32 -0.25
CA PRO A 225 11.12 8.05 -0.10
C PRO A 225 10.24 9.18 -0.62
N ASP A 226 9.01 8.88 -0.98
CA ASP A 226 7.94 9.88 -0.95
C ASP A 226 7.48 10.12 0.50
N TRP A 227 8.00 11.16 1.16
CA TRP A 227 7.69 11.46 2.58
C TRP A 227 6.22 11.84 2.83
N ASP A 228 5.49 12.20 1.78
CA ASP A 228 4.06 12.50 1.81
C ASP A 228 3.21 11.29 1.34
N SER A 229 3.82 10.13 1.08
CA SER A 229 3.12 8.89 0.73
C SER A 229 2.34 8.37 1.92
N ILE A 230 1.11 7.93 1.67
CA ILE A 230 0.31 7.27 2.70
C ILE A 230 0.86 5.90 3.09
N MET A 231 1.76 5.32 2.26
CA MET A 231 2.46 4.06 2.51
C MET A 231 3.72 4.20 3.35
N ILE A 232 4.10 5.41 3.79
CA ILE A 232 5.23 5.56 4.71
C ILE A 232 4.79 5.37 6.17
N TYR A 233 5.59 4.63 6.93
CA TYR A 233 5.46 4.64 8.38
C TYR A 233 5.88 6.01 8.92
N ASP A 234 5.06 6.55 9.82
CA ASP A 234 5.49 7.65 10.66
C ASP A 234 6.50 7.12 11.71
N SER A 235 7.15 8.03 12.43
CA SER A 235 8.14 7.65 13.43
C SER A 235 7.56 6.94 14.66
N GLY A 236 6.23 6.97 14.82
CA GLY A 236 5.51 6.39 15.95
C GLY A 236 5.92 6.95 17.32
N MET A 237 5.36 6.37 18.38
CA MET A 237 5.90 6.54 19.73
C MET A 237 7.25 5.82 19.82
N GLY A 238 8.30 6.55 20.21
CA GLY A 238 9.65 6.01 20.38
C GLY A 238 10.60 6.22 19.20
N SER A 239 10.17 6.88 18.12
CA SER A 239 11.05 7.29 17.01
C SER A 239 11.88 6.15 16.41
N VAL A 240 11.21 5.01 16.14
CA VAL A 240 11.85 3.78 15.62
C VAL A 240 12.50 4.02 14.25
N LEU A 241 11.86 4.81 13.39
CA LEU A 241 12.38 5.21 12.09
C LEU A 241 12.23 6.72 11.94
N THR A 242 13.32 7.43 11.64
CA THR A 242 13.32 8.88 11.44
C THR A 242 13.91 9.26 10.08
N LYS A 243 13.73 10.52 9.67
CA LYS A 243 14.41 11.07 8.49
C LYS A 243 15.93 11.11 8.70
N PRO A 244 16.76 11.18 7.64
CA PRO A 244 18.23 11.19 7.78
C PRO A 244 18.78 12.32 8.68
N ASN A 245 18.07 13.43 8.78
CA ASN A 245 18.40 14.58 9.62
C ASN A 245 17.89 14.47 11.07
N GLY A 246 17.26 13.36 11.45
CA GLY A 246 16.68 13.13 12.78
C GLY A 246 15.22 13.59 12.95
N ASP A 247 14.65 14.30 11.97
CA ASP A 247 13.25 14.71 12.02
C ASP A 247 12.31 13.49 12.08
N GLN A 248 11.19 13.66 12.78
CA GLN A 248 10.13 12.66 12.74
C GLN A 248 9.53 12.59 11.32
N ILE A 249 9.28 11.38 10.85
CA ILE A 249 8.42 11.14 9.69
C ILE A 249 7.00 11.43 10.15
N LYS A 250 6.37 12.41 9.50
CA LYS A 250 5.02 12.86 9.86
C LYS A 250 4.00 11.79 9.51
N GLN A 251 2.93 11.78 10.29
CA GLN A 251 1.74 11.02 9.97
C GLN A 251 1.07 11.58 8.71
N VAL A 252 0.93 10.73 7.70
CA VAL A 252 0.20 11.03 6.46
C VAL A 252 -1.20 10.43 6.57
N LEU A 253 -2.23 11.27 6.34
CA LEU A 253 -3.64 10.91 6.49
C LEU A 253 -4.36 10.68 5.15
N ALA A 254 -3.76 11.06 4.02
CA ALA A 254 -4.35 10.99 2.69
C ALA A 254 -3.31 10.60 1.62
N PRO A 255 -3.72 9.99 0.49
CA PRO A 255 -2.80 9.52 -0.54
C PRO A 255 -2.11 10.66 -1.26
N SER A 256 -0.81 10.51 -1.52
CA SER A 256 -0.07 11.44 -2.37
C SER A 256 -0.48 11.27 -3.84
N GLN A 257 -0.21 12.29 -4.67
CA GLN A 257 -0.35 12.15 -6.13
C GLN A 257 0.54 11.03 -6.68
N ARG A 258 1.67 10.75 -6.04
CA ARG A 258 2.62 9.71 -6.44
C ARG A 258 2.07 8.32 -6.07
N ASP A 259 1.40 8.16 -4.93
CA ASP A 259 0.70 6.91 -4.59
C ASP A 259 -0.32 6.53 -5.69
N VAL A 260 -1.10 7.52 -6.14
CA VAL A 260 -2.05 7.39 -7.26
C VAL A 260 -1.37 7.05 -8.59
N GLU A 261 -0.25 7.69 -8.92
CA GLU A 261 0.55 7.37 -10.11
C GLU A 261 1.13 5.94 -10.06
N GLY A 262 1.63 5.51 -8.91
CA GLY A 262 2.20 4.20 -8.70
C GLY A 262 1.19 3.08 -8.88
N LEU A 263 -0.01 3.28 -8.32
CA LEU A 263 -1.14 2.39 -8.46
C LEU A 263 -1.63 2.31 -9.92
N LYS A 264 -1.81 3.46 -10.60
CA LYS A 264 -2.15 3.50 -12.05
C LYS A 264 -1.11 2.78 -12.91
N LEU A 265 0.17 3.00 -12.65
CA LEU A 265 1.28 2.37 -13.37
C LEU A 265 1.33 0.85 -13.14
N LEU A 266 1.02 0.37 -11.93
CA LEU A 266 0.98 -1.05 -11.60
C LEU A 266 -0.09 -1.80 -12.40
N TYR A 267 -1.27 -1.18 -12.56
CA TYR A 267 -2.41 -1.74 -13.30
C TYR A 267 -2.38 -1.47 -14.82
N GLY A 268 -1.34 -0.80 -15.33
CA GLY A 268 -1.26 -0.41 -16.75
C GLY A 268 -2.32 0.63 -17.16
N ILE A 269 -3.00 1.25 -16.20
CA ILE A 269 -4.00 2.30 -16.42
C ILE A 269 -3.24 3.56 -16.80
N SER A 270 -3.03 3.76 -18.10
CA SER A 270 -2.53 5.03 -18.62
C SER A 270 -3.50 6.14 -18.21
N PRO A 271 -3.00 7.30 -17.73
CA PRO A 271 -3.83 8.48 -17.55
C PRO A 271 -4.56 8.75 -18.87
N LYS A 272 -5.91 8.73 -18.85
CA LYS A 272 -6.71 9.09 -20.02
C LYS A 272 -6.21 10.43 -20.53
N SER A 273 -5.64 10.43 -21.75
CA SER A 273 -5.06 11.56 -22.51
C SER A 273 -4.93 12.87 -21.73
N LYS A 274 -3.69 13.36 -21.52
CA LYS A 274 -3.40 14.75 -21.09
C LYS A 274 -4.48 15.69 -21.64
N PHE A 275 -5.16 16.43 -20.77
CA PHE A 275 -6.21 17.35 -21.16
C PHE A 275 -5.69 18.23 -22.29
N ASN A 276 -6.22 18.00 -23.49
CA ASN A 276 -5.77 18.64 -24.71
C ASN A 276 -6.89 19.63 -25.09
N PRO A 277 -6.92 20.84 -24.51
CA PRO A 277 -8.02 21.77 -24.74
C PRO A 277 -8.17 22.05 -26.23
N LEU A 278 -9.39 22.33 -26.69
CA LEU A 278 -9.67 22.49 -28.12
C LEU A 278 -8.86 23.61 -28.79
N GLY A 279 -8.38 24.61 -28.03
CA GLY A 279 -7.47 25.65 -28.52
C GLY A 279 -5.97 25.25 -28.60
N SER A 280 -5.57 24.12 -28.02
CA SER A 280 -4.18 23.64 -27.97
C SER A 280 -3.61 23.40 -29.37
N LYS A 281 -2.32 23.76 -29.57
CA LYS A 281 -1.60 23.52 -30.83
C LYS A 281 -1.55 22.04 -31.22
N SER A 282 -1.62 21.12 -30.25
CA SER A 282 -1.59 19.66 -30.45
C SER A 282 -2.98 19.01 -30.53
N ASN A 283 -4.07 19.77 -30.57
CA ASN A 283 -5.41 19.21 -30.72
C ASN A 283 -5.79 19.07 -32.21
N SER A 284 -6.09 17.85 -32.67
CA SER A 284 -6.49 17.58 -34.07
C SER A 284 -7.80 18.27 -34.47
N LYS A 285 -8.65 18.66 -33.51
CA LYS A 285 -9.89 19.41 -33.73
C LYS A 285 -9.71 20.93 -33.63
N ARG A 286 -8.50 21.43 -33.39
CA ARG A 286 -8.20 22.86 -33.19
C ARG A 286 -8.66 23.75 -34.34
N ASN A 287 -8.45 23.33 -35.59
CA ASN A 287 -8.88 24.10 -36.75
C ASN A 287 -10.41 24.26 -36.77
N LYS A 288 -11.15 23.15 -36.62
CA LYS A 288 -12.61 23.16 -36.52
C LYS A 288 -13.13 24.00 -35.35
N PHE A 289 -12.45 23.97 -34.20
CA PHE A 289 -12.79 24.82 -33.04
C PHE A 289 -12.57 26.32 -33.33
N ASN A 290 -11.44 26.67 -33.97
CA ASN A 290 -11.17 28.05 -34.39
C ASN A 290 -12.17 28.53 -35.44
N ASP A 291 -12.59 27.67 -36.36
CA ASP A 291 -13.55 28.02 -37.42
C ASP A 291 -14.96 28.23 -36.88
N ILE A 292 -15.39 27.45 -35.88
CA ILE A 292 -16.64 27.70 -35.13
C ILE A 292 -16.55 29.04 -34.37
N ARG A 293 -15.47 29.26 -33.61
CA ARG A 293 -15.26 30.50 -32.85
C ARG A 293 -15.14 31.75 -33.73
N LYS A 294 -14.71 31.61 -35.00
CA LYS A 294 -14.75 32.69 -35.98
C LYS A 294 -16.17 33.00 -36.46
N LYS A 295 -17.01 31.98 -36.69
CA LYS A 295 -18.41 32.15 -37.10
C LYS A 295 -19.28 32.76 -36.00
N GLU A 296 -19.03 32.43 -34.74
CA GLU A 296 -19.73 33.02 -33.59
C GLU A 296 -19.33 34.49 -33.33
N ARG A 297 -18.27 34.99 -33.97
CA ARG A 297 -17.84 36.39 -33.80
C ARG A 297 -18.72 37.40 -34.53
N ASP A 298 -19.58 36.93 -35.44
CA ASP A 298 -20.57 37.73 -36.16
C ASP A 298 -21.96 37.70 -35.48
N SER A 299 -22.13 36.89 -34.42
CA SER A 299 -23.29 36.91 -33.53
C SER A 299 -22.91 37.62 -32.23
N GLY A 300 -23.11 38.94 -32.20
CA GLY A 300 -22.61 39.80 -31.13
C GLY A 300 -23.34 39.66 -29.79
N CYS A 301 -22.58 39.92 -28.73
CA CYS A 301 -23.00 40.60 -27.50
C CYS A 301 -22.07 41.80 -27.31
#